data_AF-A0A286DQD9-F1
#
_entry.id   AF-A0A286DQD9-F1
#
_cell.length_a   1.000
_cell.length_b   1.000
_cell.length_c   1.000
_cell.angle_alpha   90.00
_cell.angle_beta   90.00
_cell.angle_gamma   90.00
#
_symmetry.space_group_name_H-M   'P 1'
#
loop_
_entity.id
_entity.type
_entity.pdbx_description
1 polymer ?
#
loop_
_entity_poly.entity_id
_entity_poly.type
_entity_poly.pdbx_seq_one_letter_code
_entity_poly.pdbx_strand_id
1 'polypeptide(L)' 'MKEIKLMADYQCHPLWDISPENYGDISPEELPISSKLKDRLREWAEQYDAILNINDPVSSGFKSEEEKKTVY' A
#
# COMPACT_ATOMS: atom_id res chain seq x y z
N MET A 1 -10.85 8.36 -18.52
CA MET A 1 -9.86 7.38 -18.01
C MET A 1 -9.78 7.65 -16.51
N LYS A 2 -9.87 6.62 -15.65
CA LYS A 2 -9.82 6.82 -14.20
C LYS A 2 -8.34 6.92 -13.79
N GLU A 3 -7.98 7.95 -13.04
CA GLU A 3 -6.65 8.09 -12.45
C GLU A 3 -6.66 7.46 -11.06
N ILE A 4 -5.75 6.51 -10.83
CA ILE A 4 -5.58 5.84 -9.54
C ILE A 4 -4.16 6.11 -9.09
N LYS A 5 -4.00 6.62 -7.86
CA LYS A 5 -2.69 6.81 -7.25
C LYS A 5 -2.26 5.51 -6.59
N LEU A 6 -1.06 5.05 -6.92
CA LEU A 6 -0.40 3.92 -6.27
C LEU A 6 0.45 4.45 -5.11
N MET A 7 0.05 4.17 -3.87
CA MET A 7 0.70 4.64 -2.65
C MET A 7 0.31 3.73 -1.48
N ALA A 8 1.29 3.16 -0.79
CA ALA A 8 1.04 2.46 0.47
C ALA A 8 0.80 3.48 1.60
N ASP A 9 -0.13 3.14 2.49
CA ASP A 9 -0.35 3.81 3.77
C ASP A 9 -0.69 2.72 4.80
N TYR A 10 -0.55 3.05 6.08
CA TYR A 10 -0.73 2.06 7.13
C TYR A 10 -2.16 1.56 7.20
N GLN A 11 -2.31 0.24 7.19
CA GLN A 11 -3.57 -0.48 7.29
C GLN A 11 -4.56 -0.14 6.16
N CYS A 12 -4.04 0.26 5.00
CA CYS A 12 -4.82 0.63 3.82
C CYS A 12 -4.42 -0.19 2.59
N HIS A 13 -5.33 -0.28 1.62
CA HIS A 13 -4.99 -0.75 0.30
C HIS A 13 -4.04 0.23 -0.41
N PRO A 14 -3.12 -0.24 -1.24
CA PRO A 14 -2.11 0.62 -1.86
C PRO A 14 -2.63 1.44 -3.06
N LEU A 15 -3.94 1.44 -3.30
CA LEU A 15 -4.58 2.09 -4.43
C LEU A 15 -5.54 3.15 -3.91
N TRP A 16 -5.45 4.35 -4.48
CA TRP A 16 -6.22 5.50 -4.04
C TRP A 16 -6.96 6.13 -5.20
N ASP A 17 -8.26 6.33 -5.02
CA ASP A 17 -9.00 7.26 -5.84
C ASP A 17 -8.61 8.68 -5.44
N ILE A 18 -8.20 9.49 -6.41
CA ILE A 18 -7.85 10.90 -6.19
C ILE A 18 -8.88 11.85 -6.81
N SER A 19 -9.98 11.32 -7.35
CA SER A 19 -11.08 12.14 -7.83
C SER A 19 -11.78 12.85 -6.67
N PRO A 20 -12.22 14.12 -6.85
CA PRO A 20 -12.91 14.86 -5.81
C PRO A 20 -14.17 14.16 -5.28
N GLU A 21 -14.87 13.41 -6.12
CA GLU A 21 -16.11 12.73 -5.76
C GLU A 21 -15.94 11.38 -5.05
N ASN A 22 -14.83 10.67 -5.24
CA ASN A 22 -14.64 9.30 -4.74
C ASN A 22 -13.35 9.11 -3.93
N TYR A 23 -12.76 10.20 -3.42
CA TYR A 23 -11.48 10.15 -2.70
C TYR A 23 -11.46 9.09 -1.59
N GLY A 24 -10.54 8.13 -1.68
CA GLY A 24 -10.47 7.02 -0.73
C GLY A 24 -9.61 5.85 -1.17
N ASP A 25 -9.49 4.86 -0.29
CA ASP A 25 -8.80 3.60 -0.60
C ASP A 25 -9.65 2.75 -1.55
N ILE A 26 -8.96 2.06 -2.46
CA ILE A 26 -9.57 1.15 -3.43
C ILE A 26 -9.03 -0.24 -3.14
N SER A 27 -9.93 -1.21 -2.89
CA SER A 27 -9.51 -2.60 -2.82
C SER A 27 -9.05 -3.08 -4.20
N PRO A 28 -7.85 -3.69 -4.34
CA PRO A 28 -7.44 -4.32 -5.59
C PRO A 28 -8.43 -5.39 -6.08
N GLU A 29 -9.25 -5.94 -5.19
CA GLU A 29 -10.27 -6.93 -5.55
C GLU A 29 -11.38 -6.39 -6.44
N GLU A 30 -11.67 -5.09 -6.34
CA GLU A 30 -12.71 -4.40 -7.11
C GLU A 30 -12.26 -4.07 -8.55
N LEU A 31 -10.96 -4.16 -8.83
CA LEU A 31 -10.41 -3.81 -10.14
C LEU A 31 -10.27 -5.03 -11.06
N PRO A 32 -10.52 -4.85 -12.37
CA PRO A 32 -10.34 -5.90 -13.39
C PRO A 32 -8.86 -6.07 -13.76
N ILE A 33 -8.01 -6.30 -12.76
CA ILE A 33 -6.57 -6.57 -12.91
C ILE A 33 -6.27 -8.04 -12.62
N SER A 34 -5.08 -8.50 -13.03
CA SER A 34 -4.68 -9.89 -12.83
C SER A 34 -4.56 -10.25 -11.35
N SER A 35 -4.89 -11.49 -10.99
CA SER A 35 -4.74 -12.02 -9.62
C SER A 35 -3.31 -11.81 -9.11
N LYS A 36 -2.31 -12.09 -9.94
CA LYS A 36 -0.90 -11.85 -9.63
C LYS A 36 -0.60 -10.40 -9.24
N LEU A 37 -1.25 -9.42 -9.88
CA LEU A 37 -1.06 -8.02 -9.51
C LEU A 37 -1.76 -7.70 -8.19
N LYS A 38 -2.97 -8.25 -7.96
CA LYS A 38 -3.67 -8.11 -6.67
C LYS A 38 -2.83 -8.68 -5.52
N ASP A 39 -2.25 -9.87 -5.70
CA ASP A 39 -1.37 -10.52 -4.73
C ASP A 39 -0.17 -9.63 -4.38
N ARG A 40 0.52 -9.09 -5.39
CA ARG A 40 1.68 -8.21 -5.18
C ARG A 40 1.32 -6.91 -4.47
N LEU A 41 0.15 -6.34 -4.74
CA LEU A 41 -0.33 -5.13 -4.07
C LEU A 41 -0.63 -5.41 -2.60
N ARG A 42 -1.28 -6.54 -2.29
CA ARG A 42 -1.53 -6.96 -0.90
C ARG A 42 -0.23 -7.22 -0.15
N GLU A 43 0.69 -7.99 -0.74
CA GLU A 43 2.00 -8.26 -0.14
C GLU A 43 2.77 -6.97 0.14
N TRP A 44 2.71 -5.98 -0.78
CA TRP A 44 3.33 -4.69 -0.59
C TRP A 44 2.73 -3.91 0.58
N ALA A 45 1.40 -3.87 0.70
CA ALA A 45 0.72 -3.22 1.82
C ALA A 45 1.05 -3.90 3.16
N GLU A 46 1.05 -5.23 3.22
CA GLU A 46 1.42 -6.00 4.42
C GLU A 46 2.87 -5.73 4.86
N GLN A 47 3.80 -5.63 3.92
CA GLN A 47 5.19 -5.29 4.21
C GLN A 47 5.35 -3.84 4.69
N TYR A 48 4.55 -2.92 4.16
CA TYR A 48 4.52 -1.54 4.64
C TYR A 48 3.89 -1.43 6.03
N ASP A 49 2.86 -2.20 6.33
CA ASP A 49 2.28 -2.27 7.67
C ASP A 49 3.26 -2.84 8.70
N ALA A 50 4.11 -3.79 8.29
CA ALA A 50 5.10 -4.40 9.16
C ALA A 50 6.20 -3.44 9.64
N ILE A 51 6.42 -2.30 8.96
CA ILE A 51 7.38 -1.27 9.41
C ILE A 51 6.80 -0.34 10.48
N LEU A 52 5.48 -0.35 10.71
CA LEU A 52 4.82 0.47 11.70
C LEU A 52 5.17 -0.01 13.12
N ASN A 53 5.81 0.87 13.90
CA ASN A 53 5.90 0.67 15.34
C ASN A 53 4.73 1.37 16.04
N ILE A 54 3.70 0.61 16.40
CA ILE A 54 2.49 1.16 17.05
C ILE A 54 2.78 1.85 18.39
N ASN A 55 3.83 1.42 19.10
CA ASN A 55 4.20 1.97 20.40
C ASN A 55 5.05 3.25 20.28
N ASP A 56 5.75 3.41 19.16
CA ASP A 56 6.55 4.60 18.84
C ASP A 56 6.52 4.86 17.32
N PRO A 57 5.46 5.51 16.80
CA PRO A 57 5.30 5.71 15.36
C PRO A 57 6.45 6.47 14.72
N VAL A 58 7.15 7.33 15.47
CA VAL A 58 8.31 8.10 14.98
C VAL A 58 9.50 7.19 14.70
N SER A 59 9.60 6.07 15.41
CA SER A 59 10.63 5.05 15.17
C SER A 59 10.22 4.03 14.10
N SER A 60 9.08 4.21 13.42
CA SER A 60 8.67 3.31 12.34
C SER A 60 9.67 3.39 11.17
N GLY A 61 9.91 2.26 10.53
CA GLY A 61 10.86 2.19 9.43
C GLY A 61 11.42 0.79 9.22
N PHE A 62 12.17 0.66 8.14
CA PHE A 62 12.85 -0.58 7.80
C PHE A 62 14.01 -0.85 8.76
N LYS A 63 14.18 -2.10 9.15
CA LYS A 63 15.29 -2.56 10.00
C LYS A 63 16.62 -2.55 9.25
N SER A 64 16.58 -2.62 7.92
CA SER A 64 17.74 -2.54 7.04
C SER A 64 17.41 -1.96 5.67
N GLU A 65 18.46 -1.55 4.94
CA GLU A 65 18.33 -1.13 3.54
C GLU A 65 17.94 -2.30 2.62
N GLU A 66 18.28 -3.54 2.97
CA GLU A 66 17.84 -4.74 2.24
C GLU A 66 16.33 -4.96 2.35
N GLU A 67 15.75 -4.76 3.54
CA GLU A 67 14.30 -4.85 3.74
C GLU A 67 13.60 -3.76 2.92
N LYS A 68 14.12 -2.53 2.97
CA LYS A 68 13.62 -1.41 2.18
C LYS A 68 13.60 -1.67 0.68
N LYS A 69 14.64 -2.30 0.12
CA LYS A 69 14.71 -2.69 -1.31
C LYS A 69 13.74 -3.80 -1.72
N THR A 70 13.25 -4.56 -0.75
CA THR A 70 12.25 -5.60 -1.01
C THR A 70 10.85 -4.99 -1.10
N VAL A 71 10.64 -3.87 -0.39
CA VAL A 71 9.36 -3.14 -0.34
C VAL A 71 9.24 -2.06 -1.43
N TYR A 72 10.35 -1.44 -1.87
CA TYR A 72 10.40 -0.43 -2.93
C TYR A 72 11.12 -0.91 -4.19
#